data_AF-A0A0E0MB83-F1
#
_entry.id   AF-A0A0E0MB83-F1
#
_cell.length_a   1.000
_cell.length_b   1.000
_cell.length_c   1.000
_cell.angle_alpha   90.00
_cell.angle_beta   90.00
_cell.angle_gamma   90.00
#
_symmetry.space_group_name_H-M   'P 1'
#
loop_
_entity.id
_entity.type
_entity.pdbx_description
1 polymer ?
#
loop_
_entity_poly.entity_id
_entity_poly.type
_entity_poly.pdbx_seq_one_letter_code
_entity_poly.pdbx_strand_id
1 'polypeptide(L)'
;MEVWWAIDVLLCLLFFLLRVRGAGRESKRRSEQEGKGRGGAMAAVVRGVLNGIREKGLSNFLRHARDEGYLQTKIHNIGATLVGVDKFGNKYYEKVHDTQYGRHRWVEYAEKGRYNASQVPPEWHGWLHHITDSTGDEAISGGFHLPGRPGGCPGFTPLAHFSLLLEQNAKAYIVDHKENFSGEGEELIYHSKGHALNPGQRDWTRYQPWEPKKEEAP
;
A
#
# COMPACT_ATOMS: atom_id res chain seq x y z
N MET A 1 -24.21 -14.46 -32.73
CA MET A 1 -22.76 -14.17 -32.68
C MET A 1 -22.21 -14.52 -31.28
N GLU A 2 -22.48 -15.73 -30.77
CA GLU A 2 -22.30 -16.09 -29.34
C GLU A 2 -21.52 -17.41 -29.13
N VAL A 3 -20.99 -18.02 -30.20
CA VAL A 3 -20.36 -19.37 -30.11
C VAL A 3 -18.82 -19.31 -30.17
N TRP A 4 -18.26 -18.20 -30.63
CA TRP A 4 -16.80 -18.06 -30.84
C TRP A 4 -16.03 -17.83 -29.53
N TRP A 5 -16.60 -17.10 -28.57
CA TRP A 5 -15.98 -16.87 -27.26
C TRP A 5 -15.83 -18.15 -26.41
N ALA A 6 -16.73 -19.11 -26.56
CA ALA A 6 -16.66 -20.36 -25.83
C ALA A 6 -15.55 -21.28 -26.38
N ILE A 7 -15.31 -21.25 -27.69
CA ILE A 7 -14.29 -22.06 -28.37
C ILE A 7 -12.88 -21.58 -27.99
N ASP A 8 -12.67 -20.27 -27.93
CA ASP A 8 -11.37 -19.71 -27.54
C ASP A 8 -11.00 -20.02 -26.08
N VAL A 9 -11.99 -19.97 -25.16
CA VAL A 9 -11.79 -20.35 -23.75
C VAL A 9 -11.52 -21.84 -23.61
N LEU A 10 -12.22 -22.69 -24.38
CA LEU A 10 -12.00 -24.14 -24.35
C LEU A 10 -10.63 -24.52 -24.93
N LEU A 11 -10.20 -23.87 -26.02
CA LEU A 11 -8.88 -24.08 -26.62
C LEU A 11 -7.75 -23.62 -25.68
N CYS A 12 -7.93 -22.52 -24.94
CA CYS A 12 -6.97 -22.06 -23.94
C CYS A 12 -6.84 -23.05 -22.76
N LEU A 13 -7.96 -23.59 -22.28
CA LEU A 13 -7.95 -24.62 -21.23
C LEU A 13 -7.32 -25.93 -21.71
N LEU A 14 -7.57 -26.33 -22.97
CA LEU A 14 -6.96 -27.53 -23.55
C LEU A 14 -5.44 -27.38 -23.72
N PHE A 15 -4.97 -26.19 -24.13
CA PHE A 15 -3.54 -25.90 -24.26
C PHE A 15 -2.83 -25.86 -22.90
N PHE A 16 -3.50 -25.33 -21.87
CA PHE A 16 -2.98 -25.34 -20.49
C PHE A 16 -2.89 -26.76 -19.93
N LEU A 17 -3.91 -27.59 -20.15
CA LEU A 17 -3.90 -29.00 -19.72
C LEU A 17 -2.90 -29.86 -20.50
N LEU A 18 -2.65 -29.55 -21.78
CA LEU A 18 -1.60 -30.20 -22.58
C LEU A 18 -0.20 -29.77 -22.15
N ARG A 19 0.00 -28.51 -21.72
CA ARG A 19 1.30 -28.02 -21.23
C ARG A 19 1.67 -28.54 -19.84
N VAL A 20 0.68 -28.85 -18.99
CA VAL A 20 0.90 -29.47 -17.66
C VAL A 20 1.22 -30.97 -17.77
N ARG A 21 0.85 -31.64 -18.87
CA ARG A 21 1.12 -33.08 -19.08
C ARG A 21 2.50 -33.41 -19.66
N GLY A 22 3.31 -32.40 -20.02
CA GLY A 22 4.62 -32.56 -20.66
C GLY A 22 5.84 -32.58 -19.74
N ALA A 23 5.69 -32.29 -18.44
CA ALA A 23 6.80 -32.27 -17.48
C ALA A 23 6.58 -33.31 -16.38
N GLY A 24 6.81 -34.58 -16.70
CA GLY A 24 6.50 -35.66 -15.75
C GLY A 24 7.07 -37.00 -16.14
N ARG A 25 8.38 -37.07 -16.41
CA ARG A 25 9.08 -38.36 -16.42
C ARG A 25 10.60 -38.25 -16.25
N GLU A 26 11.04 -37.60 -15.18
CA GLU A 26 12.37 -37.90 -14.61
C GLU A 26 12.47 -37.39 -13.16
N SER A 27 13.15 -38.16 -12.32
CA SER A 27 13.32 -37.97 -10.86
C SER A 27 12.21 -38.53 -9.95
N LYS A 28 11.83 -39.79 -10.19
CA LYS A 28 11.30 -40.68 -9.15
C LYS A 28 12.45 -41.51 -8.57
N ARG A 29 13.33 -40.90 -7.76
CA ARG A 29 14.27 -41.59 -6.83
C ARG A 29 15.21 -40.66 -6.02
N ARG A 30 14.79 -39.47 -5.57
CA ARG A 30 15.62 -38.71 -4.60
C ARG A 30 14.90 -37.57 -3.85
N SER A 31 13.87 -37.87 -3.06
CA SER A 31 13.36 -36.95 -2.03
C SER A 31 12.29 -37.58 -1.12
N GLU A 32 12.50 -38.82 -0.67
CA GLU A 32 11.98 -39.23 0.64
C GLU A 32 12.97 -38.71 1.68
N GLN A 33 12.79 -37.46 2.11
CA GLN A 33 13.35 -36.80 3.30
C GLN A 33 13.48 -35.29 3.04
N GLU A 34 12.36 -34.56 3.03
CA GLU A 34 12.27 -33.14 3.45
C GLU A 34 10.86 -32.60 3.18
N GLY A 35 10.24 -31.97 4.18
CA GLY A 35 9.09 -31.08 3.92
C GLY A 35 7.78 -31.34 4.66
N LYS A 36 7.79 -31.79 5.92
CA LYS A 36 6.62 -31.85 6.83
C LYS A 36 6.06 -30.47 7.24
N GLY A 37 6.33 -29.39 6.51
CA GLY A 37 5.95 -28.01 6.90
C GLY A 37 5.11 -27.21 5.91
N ARG A 38 5.15 -27.51 4.60
CA ARG A 38 4.54 -26.64 3.56
C ARG A 38 3.14 -27.09 3.12
N GLY A 39 2.82 -28.38 3.26
CA GLY A 39 1.50 -28.94 2.87
C GLY A 39 0.35 -28.52 3.78
N GLY A 40 0.63 -28.17 5.04
CA GLY A 40 -0.40 -27.82 6.03
C GLY A 40 -1.11 -26.50 5.73
N ALA A 41 -0.37 -25.48 5.30
CA ALA A 41 -0.92 -24.15 4.98
C ALA A 41 -1.81 -24.19 3.73
N MET A 42 -1.35 -24.83 2.65
CA MET A 42 -2.17 -25.04 1.45
C MET A 42 -3.41 -25.87 1.75
N ALA A 43 -3.29 -26.95 2.53
CA ALA A 43 -4.44 -27.76 2.93
C ALA A 43 -5.42 -27.01 3.85
N ALA A 44 -4.96 -26.06 4.66
CA ALA A 44 -5.82 -25.22 5.49
C ALA A 44 -6.59 -24.18 4.63
N VAL A 45 -5.91 -23.56 3.67
CA VAL A 45 -6.54 -22.62 2.72
C VAL A 45 -7.55 -23.35 1.84
N VAL A 46 -7.22 -24.52 1.30
CA VAL A 46 -8.13 -25.34 0.49
C VAL A 46 -9.34 -25.80 1.30
N ARG A 47 -9.15 -26.21 2.56
CA ARG A 47 -10.26 -26.57 3.46
C ARG A 47 -11.15 -25.37 3.81
N GLY A 48 -10.56 -24.19 4.02
CA GLY A 48 -11.30 -22.95 4.24
C GLY A 48 -12.17 -22.56 3.04
N VAL A 49 -11.63 -22.68 1.82
CA VAL A 49 -12.37 -22.43 0.58
C VAL A 49 -13.50 -23.44 0.39
N LEU A 50 -13.27 -24.73 0.64
CA LEU A 50 -14.30 -25.77 0.51
C LEU A 50 -15.45 -25.58 1.52
N ASN A 51 -15.12 -25.27 2.78
CA ASN A 51 -16.13 -25.03 3.81
C ASN A 51 -16.96 -23.77 3.48
N GLY A 52 -16.32 -22.71 2.96
CA GLY A 52 -17.03 -21.51 2.49
C GLY A 52 -18.00 -21.77 1.33
N ILE A 53 -17.61 -22.63 0.37
CA ILE A 53 -18.50 -23.03 -0.75
C ILE A 53 -19.68 -23.87 -0.25
N ARG A 54 -19.43 -24.77 0.72
CA ARG A 54 -20.44 -25.67 1.28
C ARG A 54 -21.48 -24.96 2.15
N GLU A 55 -21.08 -23.93 2.90
CA GLU A 55 -21.97 -23.20 3.82
C GLU A 55 -22.78 -22.10 3.12
N LYS A 56 -22.18 -21.37 2.16
CA LYS A 56 -22.82 -20.18 1.56
C LYS A 56 -23.42 -20.43 0.18
N GLY A 57 -23.09 -21.55 -0.46
CA GLY A 57 -23.49 -21.89 -1.82
C GLY A 57 -22.64 -21.16 -2.88
N LEU A 58 -22.38 -21.83 -4.00
CA LEU A 58 -21.47 -21.36 -5.06
C LEU A 58 -21.84 -19.97 -5.60
N SER A 59 -23.15 -19.66 -5.71
CA SER A 59 -23.64 -18.38 -6.23
C SER A 59 -23.38 -17.21 -5.28
N ASN A 60 -23.62 -17.36 -3.97
CA ASN A 60 -23.28 -16.32 -2.99
C ASN A 60 -21.77 -16.20 -2.77
N PHE A 61 -21.01 -17.30 -2.90
CA PHE A 61 -19.55 -17.29 -2.87
C PHE A 61 -18.95 -16.57 -4.08
N LEU A 62 -19.45 -16.83 -5.29
CA LEU A 62 -19.08 -16.10 -6.51
C LEU A 62 -19.48 -14.63 -6.44
N ARG A 63 -20.65 -14.32 -5.85
CA ARG A 63 -21.09 -12.94 -5.61
C ARG A 63 -20.17 -12.23 -4.60
N HIS A 64 -19.85 -12.84 -3.46
CA HIS A 64 -18.88 -12.30 -2.50
C HIS A 64 -17.49 -12.11 -3.13
N ALA A 65 -16.99 -13.08 -3.90
CA ALA A 65 -15.69 -12.96 -4.55
C ALA A 65 -15.66 -11.86 -5.63
N ARG A 66 -16.80 -11.56 -6.27
CA ARG A 66 -16.97 -10.47 -7.23
C ARG A 66 -17.08 -9.11 -6.53
N ASP A 67 -17.92 -9.02 -5.50
CA ASP A 67 -18.22 -7.78 -4.78
C ASP A 67 -17.04 -7.32 -3.91
N GLU A 68 -16.22 -8.23 -3.40
CA GLU A 68 -14.98 -7.91 -2.66
C GLU A 68 -13.80 -7.52 -3.58
N GLY A 69 -14.00 -7.38 -4.90
CA GLY A 69 -12.93 -7.07 -5.86
C GLY A 69 -11.81 -8.14 -5.91
N TYR A 70 -12.07 -9.31 -5.32
CA TYR A 70 -11.08 -10.34 -5.00
C TYR A 70 -10.41 -10.95 -6.23
N LEU A 71 -11.07 -10.86 -7.39
CA LEU A 71 -10.63 -11.47 -8.63
C LEU A 71 -9.64 -10.59 -9.41
N GLN A 72 -9.75 -9.26 -9.39
CA GLN A 72 -8.91 -8.42 -10.25
C GLN A 72 -7.49 -8.26 -9.70
N THR A 73 -7.34 -8.02 -8.39
CA THR A 73 -6.02 -7.85 -7.75
C THR A 73 -5.27 -9.17 -7.63
N LYS A 74 -5.97 -10.29 -7.33
CA LYS A 74 -5.33 -11.60 -7.20
C LYS A 74 -4.82 -12.19 -8.50
N ILE A 75 -5.40 -11.89 -9.66
CA ILE A 75 -4.87 -12.37 -10.95
C ILE A 75 -3.47 -11.79 -11.20
N HIS A 76 -3.25 -10.52 -10.85
CA HIS A 76 -1.94 -9.87 -10.97
C HIS A 76 -0.93 -10.38 -9.93
N ASN A 77 -1.41 -10.83 -8.75
CA ASN A 77 -0.55 -11.41 -7.72
C ASN A 77 0.03 -12.79 -8.10
N ILE A 78 -0.47 -13.44 -9.16
CA ILE A 78 0.10 -14.70 -9.65
C ILE A 78 1.46 -14.40 -10.30
N GLY A 79 2.54 -14.69 -9.56
CA GLY A 79 3.93 -14.47 -9.97
C GLY A 79 4.50 -13.10 -9.55
N ALA A 80 3.84 -12.39 -8.65
CA ALA A 80 4.37 -11.16 -8.06
C ALA A 80 5.20 -11.44 -6.81
N THR A 81 6.22 -10.62 -6.56
CA THR A 81 7.10 -10.71 -5.38
C THR A 81 6.61 -9.71 -4.34
N LEU A 82 6.44 -10.16 -3.10
CA LEU A 82 6.11 -9.26 -1.98
C LEU A 82 7.38 -8.51 -1.58
N VAL A 83 7.35 -7.18 -1.69
CA VAL A 83 8.48 -6.30 -1.38
C VAL A 83 8.47 -5.94 0.10
N GLY A 84 7.33 -5.51 0.62
CA GLY A 84 7.19 -5.10 2.01
C GLY A 84 5.76 -4.91 2.45
N VAL A 85 5.60 -4.65 3.75
CA VAL A 85 4.32 -4.41 4.40
C VAL A 85 4.46 -3.18 5.29
N ASP A 86 3.55 -2.24 5.11
CA ASP A 86 3.52 -1.00 5.88
C ASP A 86 2.82 -1.18 7.24
N LYS A 87 2.98 -0.20 8.14
CA LYS A 87 2.33 -0.08 9.46
C LYS A 87 0.81 -0.19 9.41
N PHE A 88 0.17 0.31 8.34
CA PHE A 88 -1.27 0.18 8.14
C PHE A 88 -1.70 -1.20 7.61
N GLY A 89 -0.75 -2.11 7.35
CA GLY A 89 -1.00 -3.45 6.84
C GLY A 89 -1.12 -3.53 5.31
N ASN A 90 -0.87 -2.43 4.61
CA ASN A 90 -0.83 -2.37 3.14
C ASN A 90 0.35 -3.18 2.62
N LYS A 91 0.12 -4.01 1.59
CA LYS A 91 1.14 -4.90 1.02
C LYS A 91 1.58 -4.40 -0.34
N TYR A 92 2.88 -4.31 -0.54
CA TYR A 92 3.47 -3.80 -1.77
C TYR A 92 4.09 -4.94 -2.58
N TYR A 93 3.72 -5.01 -3.85
CA TYR A 93 4.17 -6.06 -4.75
C TYR A 93 4.91 -5.49 -5.95
N GLU A 94 5.91 -6.24 -6.40
CA GLU A 94 6.66 -5.95 -7.62
C GLU A 94 6.72 -7.18 -8.54
N LYS A 95 6.56 -6.92 -9.83
CA LYS A 95 6.68 -7.91 -10.89
C LYS A 95 7.48 -7.34 -12.07
N VAL A 96 8.80 -7.54 -11.99
CA VAL A 96 9.79 -7.03 -12.96
C VAL A 96 9.67 -7.71 -14.33
N HIS A 97 9.31 -9.00 -14.37
CA HIS A 97 9.22 -9.79 -15.59
C HIS A 97 7.76 -9.97 -16.02
N ASP A 98 7.51 -9.99 -17.34
CA ASP A 98 6.21 -10.28 -17.96
C ASP A 98 5.09 -9.25 -17.71
N THR A 99 5.42 -7.99 -17.38
CA THR A 99 4.43 -6.90 -17.24
C THR A 99 4.80 -5.67 -18.06
N GLN A 100 3.78 -4.90 -18.44
CA GLN A 100 3.95 -3.61 -19.10
C GLN A 100 4.60 -2.60 -18.15
N TYR A 101 5.52 -1.78 -18.65
CA TYR A 101 6.12 -0.67 -17.91
C TYR A 101 5.04 0.23 -17.27
N GLY A 102 5.22 0.59 -16.00
CA GLY A 102 4.24 1.29 -15.17
C GLY A 102 3.20 0.41 -14.45
N ARG A 103 3.05 -0.88 -14.78
CA ARG A 103 2.16 -1.82 -14.06
C ARG A 103 2.90 -2.86 -13.21
N HIS A 104 4.22 -2.74 -13.10
CA HIS A 104 5.06 -3.68 -12.39
C HIS A 104 5.05 -3.47 -10.87
N ARG A 105 4.62 -2.31 -10.37
CA ARG A 105 4.46 -2.02 -8.92
C ARG A 105 3.00 -1.74 -8.61
N TRP A 106 2.48 -2.35 -7.55
CA TRP A 106 1.13 -2.06 -7.05
C TRP A 106 1.02 -2.33 -5.55
N VAL A 107 -0.03 -1.77 -4.95
CA VAL A 107 -0.38 -1.95 -3.54
C VAL A 107 -1.69 -2.72 -3.41
N GLU A 108 -1.73 -3.65 -2.45
CA GLU A 108 -2.94 -4.30 -1.95
C GLU A 108 -3.25 -3.70 -0.57
N TYR A 109 -4.31 -2.91 -0.49
CA TYR A 109 -4.77 -2.33 0.76
C TYR A 109 -5.25 -3.40 1.74
N ALA A 110 -5.03 -3.18 3.03
CA ALA A 110 -5.51 -4.08 4.08
C ALA A 110 -7.04 -4.07 4.17
N GLU A 111 -7.63 -2.87 4.09
CA GLU A 111 -9.08 -2.68 4.13
C GLU A 111 -9.67 -2.70 2.72
N LYS A 112 -10.49 -3.71 2.42
CA LYS A 112 -11.06 -3.90 1.07
C LYS A 112 -12.37 -3.14 0.85
N GLY A 113 -13.12 -2.85 1.91
CA GLY A 113 -14.42 -2.21 1.82
C GLY A 113 -14.33 -0.71 1.52
N ARG A 114 -13.31 -0.04 2.07
CA ARG A 114 -13.12 1.40 1.99
C ARG A 114 -11.66 1.76 1.70
N TYR A 115 -11.14 1.26 0.59
CA TYR A 115 -9.77 1.58 0.19
C TYR A 115 -9.70 3.00 -0.40
N ASN A 116 -8.66 3.74 -0.05
CA ASN A 116 -8.42 5.10 -0.55
C ASN A 116 -6.94 5.24 -0.95
N ALA A 117 -6.67 5.88 -2.08
CA ALA A 117 -5.31 6.11 -2.58
C ALA A 117 -4.43 6.90 -1.58
N SER A 118 -5.06 7.73 -0.75
CA SER A 118 -4.38 8.52 0.28
C SER A 118 -3.96 7.73 1.52
N GLN A 119 -4.25 6.42 1.62
CA GLN A 119 -3.81 5.55 2.72
C GLN A 119 -2.35 5.09 2.59
N VAL A 120 -1.70 5.37 1.46
CA VAL A 120 -0.29 5.03 1.23
C VAL A 120 0.58 6.07 1.95
N PRO A 121 1.44 5.66 2.88
CA PRO A 121 2.30 6.58 3.60
C PRO A 121 3.41 7.13 2.69
N PRO A 122 4.02 8.27 3.06
CA PRO A 122 4.98 8.97 2.20
C PRO A 122 6.21 8.13 1.83
N GLU A 123 6.67 7.26 2.72
CA GLU A 123 7.79 6.33 2.47
C GLU A 123 7.52 5.38 1.29
N TRP A 124 6.30 4.86 1.16
CA TRP A 124 5.91 3.94 0.11
C TRP A 124 5.37 4.66 -1.13
N HIS A 125 4.91 5.91 -0.98
CA HIS A 125 4.40 6.73 -2.07
C HIS A 125 5.47 6.99 -3.14
N GLY A 126 6.71 7.31 -2.75
CA GLY A 126 7.81 7.56 -3.69
C GLY A 126 8.13 6.33 -4.56
N TRP A 127 8.20 5.16 -3.92
CA TRP A 127 8.48 3.89 -4.60
C TRP A 127 7.36 3.46 -5.54
N LEU A 128 6.10 3.61 -5.10
CA LEU A 128 4.92 3.25 -5.88
C LEU A 128 4.77 4.11 -7.15
N HIS A 129 5.16 5.38 -7.07
CA HIS A 129 5.08 6.35 -8.18
C HIS A 129 6.37 6.44 -9.03
N HIS A 130 7.29 5.48 -8.91
CA HIS A 130 8.54 5.43 -9.68
C HIS A 130 9.42 6.69 -9.51
N ILE A 131 9.29 7.40 -8.37
CA ILE A 131 10.11 8.57 -8.06
C ILE A 131 11.48 8.12 -7.53
N THR A 132 11.48 7.06 -6.73
CA THR A 132 12.68 6.43 -6.18
C THR A 132 12.59 4.91 -6.34
N ASP A 133 13.75 4.27 -6.44
CA ASP A 133 13.88 2.81 -6.41
C ASP A 133 14.09 2.27 -4.99
N SER A 134 14.34 3.16 -4.02
CA SER A 134 14.42 2.79 -2.61
C SER A 134 13.04 2.39 -2.09
N THR A 135 12.96 1.26 -1.41
CA THR A 135 11.71 0.76 -0.82
C THR A 135 11.31 1.60 0.40
N GLY A 136 10.05 1.50 0.84
CA GLY A 136 9.59 2.27 2.01
C GLY A 136 10.37 1.94 3.28
N ASP A 137 10.77 0.68 3.46
CA ASP A 137 11.58 0.25 4.61
C ASP A 137 12.99 0.84 4.57
N GLU A 138 13.58 0.94 3.37
CA GLU A 138 14.85 1.63 3.14
C GLU A 138 14.71 3.14 3.30
N ALA A 139 13.56 3.75 2.99
CA ALA A 139 13.33 5.17 3.21
C ALA A 139 13.14 5.52 4.70
N ILE A 140 12.57 4.60 5.49
CA ILE A 140 12.45 4.75 6.95
C ILE A 140 13.79 4.57 7.65
N SER A 141 14.60 3.61 7.20
CA SER A 141 15.89 3.26 7.82
C SER A 141 17.07 4.07 7.28
N GLY A 142 17.01 4.42 6.01
CA GLY A 142 18.00 5.22 5.31
C GLY A 142 17.77 6.69 5.59
N GLY A 143 18.57 7.23 6.51
CA GLY A 143 18.70 8.68 6.69
C GLY A 143 18.83 9.37 5.33
N PHE A 144 18.14 10.51 5.18
CA PHE A 144 17.99 11.25 3.94
C PHE A 144 19.33 11.43 3.22
N HIS A 145 19.64 10.56 2.25
CA HIS A 145 20.86 10.65 1.48
C HIS A 145 20.68 11.79 0.48
N LEU A 146 21.12 12.99 0.85
CA LEU A 146 21.15 14.11 -0.08
C LEU A 146 21.97 13.68 -1.30
N PRO A 147 21.43 13.76 -2.53
CA PRO A 147 22.16 13.35 -3.71
C PRO A 147 23.45 14.18 -3.78
N GLY A 148 24.58 13.48 -3.71
CA GLY A 148 25.91 14.07 -3.71
C GLY A 148 26.05 15.00 -4.91
N ARG A 149 26.20 16.30 -4.63
CA ARG A 149 26.55 17.29 -5.65
C ARG A 149 27.91 16.87 -6.24
N PRO A 150 28.04 16.63 -7.55
CA PRO A 150 29.34 16.35 -8.15
C PRO A 150 30.16 17.65 -8.13
N GLY A 151 31.20 17.70 -7.29
CA GLY A 151 32.17 18.82 -7.28
C GLY A 151 32.61 19.37 -5.91
N GLY A 152 32.67 18.56 -4.85
CA GLY A 152 33.17 19.02 -3.54
C GLY A 152 34.71 19.08 -3.48
N CYS A 153 35.26 20.26 -3.15
CA CYS A 153 36.68 20.49 -2.90
C CYS A 153 37.22 19.60 -1.74
N PRO A 154 38.39 18.96 -1.88
CA PRO A 154 39.00 18.19 -0.80
C PRO A 154 39.51 19.15 0.28
N GLY A 155 38.83 19.22 1.43
CA GLY A 155 39.29 19.98 2.59
C GLY A 155 38.21 20.54 3.53
N PHE A 156 36.92 20.41 3.23
CA PHE A 156 35.85 20.94 4.08
C PHE A 156 34.95 19.82 4.61
N THR A 157 35.29 19.24 5.76
CA THR A 157 34.39 18.32 6.50
C THR A 157 33.91 18.93 7.82
N PRO A 158 32.91 19.83 7.81
CA PRO A 158 32.07 20.07 8.97
C PRO A 158 30.64 19.49 8.82
N LEU A 159 30.33 18.80 7.71
CA LEU A 159 28.95 18.47 7.33
C LEU A 159 28.35 17.18 7.95
N ALA A 160 29.16 16.28 8.50
CA ALA A 160 28.64 15.06 9.12
C ALA A 160 27.81 15.35 10.39
N HIS A 161 28.25 16.33 11.20
CA HIS A 161 27.54 16.72 12.42
C HIS A 161 26.23 17.49 12.13
N PHE A 162 26.21 18.30 11.06
CA PHE A 162 25.02 19.04 10.65
C PHE A 162 23.95 18.13 10.01
N SER A 163 24.38 17.13 9.23
CA SER A 163 23.50 16.09 8.68
C SER A 163 22.84 15.25 9.77
N LEU A 164 23.59 14.83 10.80
CA LEU A 164 23.05 14.04 11.90
C LEU A 164 22.03 14.84 12.73
N LEU A 165 22.29 16.13 12.98
CA LEU A 165 21.38 17.00 13.71
C LEU A 165 20.08 17.29 12.93
N LEU A 166 20.15 17.45 11.61
CA LEU A 166 18.95 17.58 10.78
C LEU A 166 18.09 16.31 10.83
N GLU A 167 18.72 15.13 10.81
CA GLU A 167 17.99 13.85 10.87
C GLU A 167 17.37 13.59 12.26
N GLN A 168 18.06 13.96 13.34
CA GLN A 168 17.54 13.86 14.70
C GLN A 168 16.40 14.86 14.97
N ASN A 169 16.53 16.10 14.49
CA ASN A 169 15.48 17.10 14.63
C ASN A 169 14.28 16.80 13.74
N ALA A 170 14.47 16.24 12.54
CA ALA A 170 13.35 15.86 11.67
C ALA A 170 12.44 14.85 12.37
N LYS A 171 13.01 13.83 13.04
CA LYS A 171 12.24 12.85 13.82
C LYS A 171 11.40 13.46 14.94
N ALA A 172 11.79 14.63 15.47
CA ALA A 172 11.03 15.32 16.51
C ALA A 172 9.74 15.98 15.99
N TYR A 173 9.64 16.26 14.69
CA TYR A 173 8.50 16.98 14.09
C TYR A 173 7.72 16.15 13.07
N ILE A 174 8.14 14.92 12.76
CA ILE A 174 7.40 14.04 11.86
C ILE A 174 6.06 13.67 12.48
N VAL A 175 5.00 13.96 11.72
CA VAL A 175 3.63 13.58 12.06
C VAL A 175 3.32 12.25 11.40
N ASP A 176 2.65 11.35 12.12
CA ASP A 176 2.19 10.09 11.56
C ASP A 176 1.25 10.31 10.37
N HIS A 177 1.37 9.42 9.38
CA HIS A 177 0.54 9.50 8.19
C HIS A 177 -0.95 9.40 8.55
N LYS A 178 -1.73 10.30 7.96
CA LYS A 178 -3.19 10.36 8.11
C LYS A 178 -3.80 10.40 6.71
N GLU A 179 -4.75 9.50 6.45
CA GLU A 179 -5.47 9.47 5.17
C GLU A 179 -6.32 10.73 4.96
N ASN A 180 -6.83 10.93 3.74
CA ASN A 180 -7.68 12.06 3.43
C ASN A 180 -9.14 11.81 3.88
N PHE A 181 -9.56 12.50 4.95
CA PHE A 181 -10.92 12.47 5.51
C PHE A 181 -11.89 13.49 4.89
N SER A 182 -11.60 14.00 3.69
CA SER A 182 -12.48 14.93 3.00
C SER A 182 -13.88 14.32 2.82
N GLY A 183 -14.90 14.94 3.42
CA GLY A 183 -16.30 14.50 3.35
C GLY A 183 -16.78 13.57 4.47
N GLU A 184 -15.95 13.24 5.46
CA GLU A 184 -16.32 12.36 6.60
C GLU A 184 -16.86 13.10 7.83
N GLY A 185 -17.02 14.41 7.75
CA GLY A 185 -17.55 15.25 8.82
C GLY A 185 -16.67 16.46 9.10
N GLU A 186 -17.27 17.48 9.71
CA GLU A 186 -16.63 18.79 9.89
C GLU A 186 -15.43 18.75 10.85
N GLU A 187 -15.38 17.80 11.80
CA GLU A 187 -14.28 17.73 12.78
C GLU A 187 -12.99 17.11 12.21
N LEU A 188 -13.11 16.27 11.18
CA LEU A 188 -11.97 15.55 10.57
C LEU A 188 -11.35 16.32 9.41
N ILE A 189 -12.11 17.25 8.82
CA ILE A 189 -11.71 18.07 7.68
C ILE A 189 -10.92 19.28 8.17
N TYR A 190 -9.98 19.73 7.34
CA TYR A 190 -9.25 20.96 7.61
C TYR A 190 -10.14 22.19 7.45
N HIS A 191 -10.24 22.98 8.51
CA HIS A 191 -10.87 24.30 8.50
C HIS A 191 -9.82 25.41 8.60
N SER A 192 -9.94 26.43 7.73
CA SER A 192 -9.09 27.61 7.82
C SER A 192 -9.35 28.38 9.11
N LYS A 193 -8.39 29.18 9.57
CA LYS A 193 -8.51 29.93 10.84
C LYS A 193 -9.59 31.02 10.81
N GLY A 194 -10.13 31.39 9.65
CA GLY A 194 -11.27 32.31 9.55
C GLY A 194 -12.62 31.60 9.37
N HIS A 195 -12.63 30.27 9.27
CA HIS A 195 -13.85 29.51 9.00
C HIS A 195 -14.72 29.37 10.26
N ALA A 196 -16.04 29.51 10.13
CA ALA A 196 -16.97 29.53 11.26
C ALA A 196 -17.07 28.19 12.01
N LEU A 197 -16.79 27.07 11.33
CA LEU A 197 -16.75 25.74 11.95
C LEU A 197 -15.41 25.45 12.64
N ASN A 198 -14.41 26.34 12.53
CA ASN A 198 -13.14 26.16 13.22
C ASN A 198 -13.28 26.55 14.70
N PRO A 199 -13.08 25.63 15.66
CA PRO A 199 -13.19 25.96 17.08
C PRO A 199 -12.16 27.00 17.54
N GLY A 200 -11.03 27.11 16.81
CA GLY A 200 -10.00 28.12 17.04
C GLY A 200 -10.09 29.30 16.07
N GLN A 201 -11.31 29.79 15.81
CA GLN A 201 -11.52 30.91 14.90
C GLN A 201 -10.68 32.12 15.33
N ARG A 202 -9.82 32.56 14.43
CA ARG A 202 -8.89 33.67 14.64
C ARG A 202 -9.55 34.97 14.23
N ASP A 203 -9.46 35.95 15.11
CA ASP A 203 -9.70 37.33 14.72
C ASP A 203 -8.47 37.91 13.99
N TRP A 204 -8.73 38.53 12.85
CA TRP A 204 -7.71 39.15 11.99
C TRP A 204 -7.61 40.66 12.20
N THR A 205 -8.33 41.21 13.18
CA THR A 205 -8.20 42.62 13.58
C THR A 205 -6.73 42.90 13.94
N ARG A 206 -6.13 43.89 13.27
CA ARG A 206 -4.72 44.26 13.47
C ARG A 206 -4.48 45.12 14.71
N TYR A 207 -5.54 45.71 15.24
CA TYR A 207 -5.51 46.66 16.34
C TYR A 207 -6.44 46.20 17.43
N GLN A 208 -6.12 46.51 18.68
CA GLN A 208 -7.02 46.28 19.79
C GLN A 208 -7.97 47.49 19.90
N PRO A 209 -9.30 47.29 19.84
CA PRO A 209 -10.24 48.38 20.10
C PRO A 209 -10.07 48.86 21.54
N TRP A 210 -10.38 50.13 21.78
CA TRP A 210 -10.41 50.65 23.15
C TRP A 210 -11.58 50.02 23.92
N GLU A 211 -11.30 49.40 25.06
CA GLU A 211 -12.33 48.85 25.96
C GLU A 211 -12.58 49.81 27.14
N PRO A 212 -13.82 50.28 27.36
CA PRO A 212 -14.13 51.12 28.51
C PRO A 212 -13.94 50.35 29.82
N LYS A 213 -13.44 51.02 30.85
CA LYS A 213 -13.39 50.45 32.20
C LYS A 213 -14.82 50.28 32.70
N LYS A 214 -15.17 49.09 33.19
CA LYS A 214 -16.45 48.87 33.87
C LYS A 214 -16.50 49.75 35.12
N GLU A 215 -17.46 50.65 35.20
CA GLU A 215 -17.75 51.39 36.43
C GLU A 215 -18.25 50.38 37.46
N GLU A 216 -17.60 50.31 38.63
CA GLU A 216 -18.10 49.55 39.77
C GLU A 216 -19.41 50.20 40.20
N ALA A 217 -20.52 49.46 40.11
CA ALA A 217 -21.83 49.96 40.51
C ALA A 217 -21.78 50.36 42.00
N PRO A 218 -22.27 51.56 42.37
CA PRO A 218 -22.22 52.09 43.74
C PRO A 218 -23.07 51.29 44.73
#